data_AF-A0A8H7ZEH6-F1
#
_entry.id   AF-A0A8H7ZEH6-F1
#
_cell.length_a   1.000
_cell.length_b   1.000
_cell.length_c   1.000
_cell.angle_alpha   90.00
_cell.angle_beta   90.00
_cell.angle_gamma   90.00
#
_symmetry.space_group_name_H-M   'P 1'
#
loop_
_entity.id
_entity.type
_entity.pdbx_description
1 polymer ?
#
loop_
_entity_poly.entity_id
_entity_poly.type
_entity_poly.pdbx_seq_one_letter_code
_entity_poly.pdbx_strand_id
1 'polypeptide(L)'
;MTATRVNKSSPLTHHNSPTPRRRVGDPYITTIDFISLIIGLYGYQQITSIQLPPHLQDAGHWQFLTNLSLVYSLFVFLVGFVAHITKSHTLFLFKNNLHPIGLALETIVAGVYWPLRLFFLHLLTKDPSKFYLPLSTDLCIHLMPVVSLLIDYLVFMPRWTISDNTALGFVVLLTTFYWVLLDNLIDVENGGSYPYEFLNVEKDSQRILVFAVVAAVAFAQFLFMRRVYDWVVGKTEEASDKIDEELDKKEM
;
A
#
# COMPACT_ATOMS: atom_id res chain seq x y z
N MET A 1 26.73 45.66 38.92
CA MET A 1 27.16 44.83 37.78
C MET A 1 26.70 43.41 38.05
N THR A 2 25.55 43.03 37.51
CA THR A 2 24.89 41.74 37.78
C THR A 2 25.21 40.81 36.61
N ALA A 3 25.99 39.75 36.88
CA ALA A 3 26.36 38.78 35.87
C ALA A 3 25.24 37.75 35.69
N THR A 4 24.52 37.84 34.57
CA THR A 4 23.51 36.87 34.16
C THR A 4 24.20 35.60 33.65
N ARG A 5 24.03 34.50 34.37
CA ARG A 5 24.54 33.17 33.99
C ARG A 5 23.67 32.59 32.88
N VAL A 6 24.15 32.64 31.64
CA VAL A 6 23.51 31.97 30.49
C VAL A 6 23.70 30.46 30.65
N ASN A 7 22.61 29.75 30.90
CA ASN A 7 22.58 28.30 30.95
C ASN A 7 22.59 27.77 29.51
N LYS A 8 23.71 27.21 29.06
CA LYS A 8 23.77 26.47 27.79
C LYS A 8 23.07 25.13 28.00
N SER A 9 21.83 25.01 27.55
CA SER A 9 21.21 23.71 27.29
C SER A 9 22.00 23.03 26.17
N SER A 10 22.65 21.92 26.49
CA SER A 10 23.28 21.06 25.49
C SER A 10 22.20 20.44 24.60
N PRO A 11 22.40 20.33 23.28
CA PRO A 11 21.47 19.61 22.44
C PRO A 11 21.57 18.12 22.79
N LEU A 12 20.48 17.52 23.23
CA LEU A 12 20.32 16.07 23.30
C LEU A 12 20.52 15.52 21.89
N THR A 13 21.67 14.88 21.66
CA THR A 13 21.89 14.06 20.47
C THR A 13 21.01 12.82 20.62
N HIS A 14 19.82 12.85 20.03
CA HIS A 14 18.98 11.66 19.89
C HIS A 14 19.80 10.60 19.13
N HIS A 15 20.22 9.55 19.84
CA HIS A 15 20.86 8.40 19.26
C HIS A 15 19.78 7.63 18.48
N ASN A 16 19.57 7.97 17.21
CA ASN A 16 18.62 7.32 16.29
C ASN A 16 19.06 5.89 15.93
N SER A 17 19.21 5.02 16.92
CA SER A 17 19.34 3.59 16.69
C SER A 17 17.95 3.06 16.38
N PRO A 18 17.68 2.49 15.18
CA PRO A 18 16.36 1.93 14.89
C PRO A 18 16.01 0.92 15.97
N THR A 19 14.80 1.00 16.51
CA THR A 19 14.29 0.02 17.49
C THR A 19 14.50 -1.41 16.97
N PRO A 20 14.67 -2.42 17.85
CA PRO A 20 15.06 -3.77 17.44
C PRO A 20 14.17 -4.40 16.36
N ARG A 21 12.89 -4.01 16.32
CA ARG A 21 11.87 -4.52 15.39
C ARG A 21 11.92 -3.92 13.99
N ARG A 22 12.67 -2.83 13.78
CA ARG A 22 12.72 -2.08 12.50
C ARG A 22 14.04 -2.26 11.76
N ARG A 23 14.57 -3.48 11.81
CA ARG A 23 15.85 -3.87 11.21
C ARG A 23 15.67 -5.09 10.31
N VAL A 24 16.55 -5.22 9.33
CA VAL A 24 16.59 -6.40 8.48
C VAL A 24 16.89 -7.65 9.31
N GLY A 25 16.27 -8.78 8.95
CA GLY A 25 16.43 -10.05 9.67
C GLY A 25 15.43 -10.30 10.81
N ASP A 26 14.41 -9.45 10.99
CA ASP A 26 13.33 -9.73 11.93
C ASP A 26 12.49 -10.97 11.50
N PRO A 27 12.36 -12.01 12.36
CA PRO A 27 11.68 -13.26 12.00
C PRO A 27 10.16 -13.14 11.91
N TYR A 28 9.54 -12.17 12.59
CA TYR A 28 8.08 -12.01 12.59
C TYR A 28 7.61 -11.45 11.26
N ILE A 29 8.23 -10.38 10.76
CA ILE A 29 7.90 -9.84 9.44
C ILE A 29 8.28 -10.82 8.32
N THR A 30 9.37 -11.57 8.47
CA THR A 30 9.70 -12.67 7.53
C THR A 30 8.55 -13.67 7.42
N THR A 31 7.94 -14.04 8.55
CA THR A 31 6.82 -14.98 8.59
C THR A 31 5.56 -14.37 7.97
N ILE A 32 5.28 -13.09 8.25
CA ILE A 32 4.15 -12.37 7.66
C ILE A 32 4.31 -12.27 6.15
N ASP A 33 5.47 -11.86 5.63
CA ASP A 33 5.75 -11.79 4.20
C ASP A 33 5.55 -13.15 3.52
N PHE A 34 6.04 -14.23 4.13
CA PHE A 34 5.87 -15.58 3.61
C PHE A 34 4.41 -16.02 3.54
N ILE A 35 3.63 -15.77 4.61
CA ILE A 35 2.20 -16.08 4.64
C ILE A 35 1.45 -15.23 3.62
N SER A 36 1.76 -13.95 3.52
CA SER A 36 1.19 -13.03 2.54
C SER A 36 1.45 -13.45 1.10
N LEU A 37 2.65 -13.94 0.80
CA LEU A 37 2.97 -14.52 -0.50
C LEU A 37 2.08 -15.72 -0.82
N ILE A 38 1.91 -16.65 0.13
CA ILE A 38 1.05 -17.84 -0.07
C ILE A 38 -0.41 -17.43 -0.32
N ILE A 39 -0.96 -16.58 0.54
CA ILE A 39 -2.36 -16.12 0.43
C ILE A 39 -2.58 -15.34 -0.86
N GLY A 40 -1.65 -14.43 -1.20
CA GLY A 40 -1.75 -13.60 -2.39
C GLY A 40 -1.59 -14.40 -3.67
N LEU A 41 -0.68 -15.39 -3.72
CA LEU A 41 -0.53 -16.30 -4.87
C LEU A 41 -1.77 -17.18 -5.05
N TYR A 42 -2.35 -17.67 -3.95
CA TYR A 42 -3.64 -18.38 -4.00
C TYR A 42 -4.73 -17.47 -4.57
N GLY A 43 -4.89 -16.25 -4.05
CA GLY A 43 -5.85 -15.27 -4.54
C GLY A 43 -5.65 -14.94 -6.03
N TYR A 44 -4.40 -14.73 -6.44
CA TYR A 44 -4.03 -14.46 -7.84
C TYR A 44 -4.38 -15.63 -8.76
N GLN A 45 -4.12 -16.87 -8.34
CA GLN A 45 -4.52 -18.05 -9.11
C GLN A 45 -6.05 -18.14 -9.24
N GLN A 46 -6.79 -17.86 -8.17
CA GLN A 46 -8.25 -17.90 -8.20
C GLN A 46 -8.82 -16.86 -9.18
N ILE A 47 -8.38 -15.59 -9.12
CA ILE A 47 -8.93 -14.52 -9.96
C ILE A 47 -8.56 -14.65 -11.44
N THR A 48 -7.39 -15.21 -11.76
CA THR A 48 -6.95 -15.44 -13.15
C THR A 48 -7.58 -16.69 -13.77
N SER A 49 -8.20 -17.55 -12.95
CA SER A 49 -8.95 -18.71 -13.43
C SER A 49 -10.44 -18.40 -13.69
N ILE A 50 -10.91 -17.20 -13.34
CA ILE A 50 -12.30 -16.79 -13.56
C ILE A 50 -12.50 -16.49 -15.05
N GLN A 51 -13.50 -17.13 -15.66
CA GLN A 51 -13.93 -16.76 -17.00
C GLN A 51 -14.58 -15.37 -16.99
N LEU A 52 -13.95 -14.41 -17.67
CA LEU A 52 -14.48 -13.07 -17.80
C LEU A 52 -15.72 -13.06 -18.71
N PRO A 53 -16.72 -12.21 -18.41
CA PRO A 53 -17.88 -12.03 -19.29
C PRO A 53 -17.45 -11.38 -20.63
N PRO A 54 -18.26 -11.50 -21.70
CA PRO A 54 -17.85 -11.11 -23.05
C PRO A 54 -17.26 -9.70 -23.17
N HIS A 55 -17.93 -8.69 -22.59
CA HIS A 55 -17.49 -7.28 -22.56
C HIS A 55 -16.15 -6.99 -21.84
N LEU A 56 -15.57 -7.98 -21.15
CA LEU A 56 -14.28 -7.87 -20.45
C LEU A 56 -13.25 -8.88 -20.97
N GLN A 57 -13.65 -9.82 -21.81
CA GLN A 57 -12.85 -10.99 -22.17
C GLN A 57 -11.60 -10.60 -22.97
N ASP A 58 -11.75 -9.71 -23.96
CA ASP A 58 -10.66 -9.34 -24.88
C ASP A 58 -9.56 -8.53 -24.18
N ALA A 59 -9.94 -7.60 -23.29
CA ALA A 59 -9.00 -6.84 -22.45
C ALA A 59 -8.29 -7.71 -21.39
N GLY A 60 -8.87 -8.87 -21.06
CA GLY A 60 -8.29 -9.87 -20.16
C GLY A 60 -8.19 -9.42 -18.70
N HIS A 61 -7.38 -10.12 -17.90
CA HIS A 61 -7.27 -9.88 -16.46
C HIS A 61 -6.38 -8.68 -16.08
N TRP A 62 -5.59 -8.13 -17.01
CA TRP A 62 -4.64 -7.05 -16.72
C TRP A 62 -5.28 -5.66 -16.67
N GLN A 63 -6.53 -5.52 -17.12
CA GLN A 63 -7.30 -4.29 -16.96
C GLN A 63 -7.69 -4.01 -15.49
N PHE A 64 -7.69 -5.00 -14.59
CA PHE A 64 -8.13 -4.80 -13.21
C PHE A 64 -7.01 -4.23 -12.35
N LEU A 65 -7.23 -3.04 -11.78
CA LEU A 65 -6.28 -2.42 -10.85
C LEU A 65 -5.97 -3.32 -9.65
N THR A 66 -6.97 -4.05 -9.13
CA THR A 66 -6.78 -5.05 -8.05
C THR A 66 -5.71 -6.09 -8.41
N ASN A 67 -5.67 -6.54 -9.67
CA ASN A 67 -4.70 -7.57 -10.09
C ASN A 67 -3.30 -6.97 -10.21
N LEU A 68 -3.20 -5.76 -10.75
CA LEU A 68 -1.95 -5.02 -10.86
C LEU A 68 -1.35 -4.68 -9.49
N SER A 69 -2.19 -4.20 -8.55
CA SER A 69 -1.76 -3.89 -7.19
C SER A 69 -1.32 -5.16 -6.47
N LEU A 70 -2.06 -6.27 -6.59
CA LEU A 70 -1.71 -7.53 -5.95
C LEU A 70 -0.36 -8.05 -6.44
N VAL A 71 -0.08 -8.00 -7.75
CA VAL A 71 1.22 -8.38 -8.31
C VAL A 71 2.33 -7.50 -7.76
N TYR A 72 2.10 -6.19 -7.65
CA TYR A 72 3.06 -5.26 -7.06
C TYR A 72 3.30 -5.58 -5.57
N SER A 73 2.25 -5.81 -4.79
CA SER A 73 2.32 -6.17 -3.38
C SER A 73 3.04 -7.50 -3.16
N LEU A 74 2.77 -8.51 -3.98
CA LEU A 74 3.51 -9.77 -3.99
C LEU A 74 5.00 -9.56 -4.26
N PHE A 75 5.35 -8.65 -5.17
CA PHE A 75 6.75 -8.28 -5.39
C PHE A 75 7.36 -7.59 -4.16
N VAL A 76 6.66 -6.66 -3.51
CA VAL A 76 7.11 -6.03 -2.26
C VAL A 76 7.36 -7.07 -1.16
N PHE A 77 6.43 -8.00 -0.94
CA PHE A 77 6.57 -9.08 0.04
C PHE A 77 7.71 -10.03 -0.32
N LEU A 78 7.92 -10.33 -1.61
CA LEU A 78 9.03 -11.16 -2.06
C LEU A 78 10.37 -10.49 -1.77
N VAL A 79 10.53 -9.21 -2.11
CA VAL A 79 11.77 -8.47 -1.80
C VAL A 79 11.97 -8.38 -0.28
N GLY A 80 10.91 -8.14 0.50
CA GLY A 80 10.93 -8.13 1.96
C GLY A 80 11.41 -9.46 2.52
N PHE A 81 10.73 -10.55 2.17
CA PHE A 81 11.08 -11.90 2.58
C PHE A 81 12.56 -12.23 2.28
N VAL A 82 13.00 -11.99 1.04
CA VAL A 82 14.38 -12.24 0.62
C VAL A 82 15.36 -11.34 1.41
N ALA A 83 15.03 -10.07 1.62
CA ALA A 83 15.86 -9.16 2.43
C ALA A 83 16.05 -9.69 3.85
N HIS A 84 14.97 -10.13 4.50
CA HIS A 84 15.03 -10.59 5.88
C HIS A 84 15.76 -11.93 6.03
N ILE A 85 15.50 -12.93 5.17
CA ILE A 85 16.22 -14.22 5.24
C ILE A 85 17.72 -14.08 4.95
N THR A 86 18.09 -13.20 4.01
CA THR A 86 19.50 -12.97 3.63
C THR A 86 20.19 -11.92 4.50
N LYS A 87 19.43 -11.23 5.36
CA LYS A 87 19.88 -10.05 6.12
C LYS A 87 20.48 -8.95 5.24
N SER A 88 19.99 -8.82 4.00
CA SER A 88 20.49 -7.86 3.02
C SER A 88 19.94 -6.46 3.26
N HIS A 89 20.79 -5.55 3.74
CA HIS A 89 20.43 -4.14 3.92
C HIS A 89 20.02 -3.45 2.62
N THR A 90 20.65 -3.80 1.49
CA THR A 90 20.31 -3.21 0.18
C THR A 90 18.89 -3.58 -0.23
N LEU A 91 18.52 -4.87 -0.11
CA LEU A 91 17.16 -5.31 -0.44
C LEU A 91 16.14 -4.73 0.54
N PHE A 92 16.49 -4.58 1.81
CA PHE A 92 15.63 -3.95 2.81
C PHE A 92 15.34 -2.49 2.47
N LEU A 93 16.37 -1.70 2.12
CA LEU A 93 16.18 -0.32 1.67
C LEU A 93 15.37 -0.25 0.36
N PHE A 94 15.61 -1.17 -0.56
CA PHE A 94 14.85 -1.25 -1.80
C PHE A 94 13.36 -1.54 -1.53
N LYS A 95 13.04 -2.56 -0.72
CA LYS A 95 11.67 -2.86 -0.28
C LYS A 95 11.02 -1.63 0.35
N ASN A 96 11.73 -0.92 1.22
CA ASN A 96 11.20 0.26 1.90
C ASN A 96 10.89 1.43 0.96
N ASN A 97 11.54 1.50 -0.21
CA ASN A 97 11.22 2.48 -1.25
C ASN A 97 10.06 2.05 -2.16
N LEU A 98 9.83 0.74 -2.33
CA LEU A 98 8.69 0.21 -3.07
C LEU A 98 7.39 0.25 -2.26
N HIS A 99 7.50 -0.03 -0.96
CA HIS A 99 6.36 -0.18 -0.06
C HIS A 99 5.34 0.98 -0.08
N PRO A 100 5.73 2.28 -0.11
CA PRO A 100 4.76 3.38 -0.15
C PRO A 100 3.80 3.29 -1.34
N ILE A 101 4.30 2.84 -2.50
CA ILE A 101 3.49 2.65 -3.70
C ILE A 101 2.50 1.51 -3.49
N GLY A 102 2.97 0.37 -2.97
CA GLY A 102 2.12 -0.78 -2.68
C GLY A 102 1.00 -0.43 -1.70
N LEU A 103 1.33 0.22 -0.59
CA LEU A 103 0.33 0.57 0.41
C LEU A 103 -0.68 1.61 -0.12
N ALA A 104 -0.25 2.56 -0.94
CA ALA A 104 -1.16 3.50 -1.59
C ALA A 104 -2.12 2.78 -2.55
N LEU A 105 -1.62 1.91 -3.43
CA LEU A 105 -2.43 1.12 -4.37
C LEU A 105 -3.45 0.26 -3.64
N GLU A 106 -3.03 -0.52 -2.65
CA GLU A 106 -3.93 -1.44 -1.94
C GLU A 106 -4.94 -0.71 -1.05
N THR A 107 -4.59 0.48 -0.52
CA THR A 107 -5.56 1.31 0.20
C THR A 107 -6.64 1.84 -0.73
N ILE A 108 -6.29 2.27 -1.96
CA ILE A 108 -7.27 2.68 -2.96
C ILE A 108 -8.15 1.50 -3.37
N VAL A 109 -7.55 0.36 -3.68
CA VAL A 109 -8.27 -0.85 -4.09
C VAL A 109 -9.26 -1.27 -3.01
N ALA A 110 -8.82 -1.46 -1.76
CA ALA A 110 -9.70 -1.84 -0.66
C ALA A 110 -10.74 -0.77 -0.33
N GLY A 111 -10.31 0.49 -0.30
CA GLY A 111 -11.14 1.65 0.07
C GLY A 111 -12.22 1.98 -0.94
N VAL A 112 -12.02 1.68 -2.23
CA VAL A 112 -13.06 1.78 -3.26
C VAL A 112 -13.88 0.49 -3.30
N TYR A 113 -13.24 -0.67 -3.32
CA TYR A 113 -13.92 -1.95 -3.52
C TYR A 113 -14.99 -2.24 -2.45
N TRP A 114 -14.64 -2.19 -1.16
CA TRP A 114 -15.55 -2.63 -0.10
C TRP A 114 -16.83 -1.77 0.01
N PRO A 115 -16.76 -0.43 -0.04
CA PRO A 115 -17.97 0.38 -0.10
C PRO A 115 -18.85 0.06 -1.31
N LEU A 116 -18.26 -0.13 -2.50
CA LEU A 116 -19.03 -0.52 -3.68
C LEU A 116 -19.65 -1.91 -3.53
N ARG A 117 -18.88 -2.89 -3.04
CA ARG A 117 -19.35 -4.26 -2.82
C ARG A 117 -20.52 -4.33 -1.86
N LEU A 118 -20.49 -3.54 -0.78
CA LEU A 118 -21.49 -3.58 0.29
C LEU A 118 -22.73 -2.73 -0.01
N PHE A 119 -22.55 -1.57 -0.67
CA PHE A 119 -23.62 -0.57 -0.78
C PHE A 119 -23.98 -0.20 -2.21
N PHE A 120 -23.06 -0.34 -3.17
CA PHE A 120 -23.22 0.18 -4.54
C PHE A 120 -22.76 -0.82 -5.59
N LEU A 121 -23.27 -2.06 -5.53
CA LEU A 121 -22.78 -3.15 -6.39
C LEU A 121 -22.95 -2.85 -7.89
N HIS A 122 -23.97 -2.06 -8.25
CA HIS A 122 -24.22 -1.58 -9.62
C HIS A 122 -23.13 -0.65 -10.18
N LEU A 123 -22.30 -0.05 -9.33
CA LEU A 123 -21.13 0.72 -9.76
C LEU A 123 -19.88 -0.16 -9.90
N LEU A 124 -19.87 -1.34 -9.28
CA LEU A 124 -18.77 -2.29 -9.38
C LEU A 124 -18.85 -3.12 -10.67
N THR A 125 -20.06 -3.55 -11.05
CA THR A 125 -20.27 -4.49 -12.15
C THR A 125 -21.60 -4.23 -12.87
N LYS A 126 -21.60 -4.48 -14.18
CA LYS A 126 -22.76 -4.34 -15.07
C LYS A 126 -23.94 -5.26 -14.73
N ASP A 127 -23.66 -6.47 -14.22
CA ASP A 127 -24.68 -7.47 -13.87
C ASP A 127 -24.63 -7.83 -12.36
N PRO A 128 -25.14 -6.97 -11.44
CA PRO A 128 -25.06 -7.22 -10.00
C PRO A 128 -25.65 -8.55 -9.54
N SER A 129 -26.71 -9.03 -10.21
CA SER A 129 -27.37 -10.29 -9.89
C SER A 129 -26.54 -11.54 -10.21
N LYS A 130 -25.55 -11.43 -11.11
CA LYS A 130 -24.64 -12.51 -11.50
C LYS A 130 -23.29 -12.39 -10.83
N PHE A 131 -23.08 -11.34 -10.02
CA PHE A 131 -21.80 -11.09 -9.41
C PHE A 131 -21.53 -12.09 -8.29
N TYR A 132 -20.53 -12.93 -8.50
CA TYR A 132 -20.09 -13.90 -7.52
C TYR A 132 -18.57 -13.94 -7.46
N LEU A 133 -18.03 -13.56 -6.30
CA LEU A 133 -16.65 -13.75 -5.93
C LEU A 133 -16.65 -14.42 -4.54
N PRO A 134 -16.07 -15.63 -4.40
CA PRO A 134 -15.99 -16.29 -3.10
C PRO A 134 -15.33 -15.38 -2.07
N LEU A 135 -15.90 -15.31 -0.86
CA LEU A 135 -15.39 -14.44 0.20
C LEU A 135 -13.91 -14.71 0.51
N SER A 136 -13.47 -15.97 0.44
CA SER A 136 -12.06 -16.32 0.62
C SER A 136 -11.17 -15.64 -0.41
N THR A 137 -11.48 -15.76 -1.70
CA THR A 137 -10.77 -15.06 -2.79
C THR A 137 -10.82 -13.55 -2.60
N ASP A 138 -11.99 -13.03 -2.22
CA ASP A 138 -12.20 -11.60 -1.99
C ASP A 138 -11.26 -11.04 -0.91
N LEU A 139 -11.20 -11.73 0.24
CA LEU A 139 -10.30 -11.37 1.34
C LEU A 139 -8.82 -11.48 0.93
N CYS A 140 -8.46 -12.48 0.11
CA CYS A 140 -7.07 -12.67 -0.34
C CYS A 140 -6.56 -11.50 -1.19
N ILE A 141 -7.43 -10.89 -2.02
CA ILE A 141 -7.01 -9.88 -3.00
C ILE A 141 -7.34 -8.44 -2.57
N HIS A 142 -8.37 -8.23 -1.74
CA HIS A 142 -8.80 -6.89 -1.33
C HIS A 142 -8.48 -6.55 0.13
N LEU A 143 -8.27 -7.54 1.01
CA LEU A 143 -8.01 -7.27 2.43
C LEU A 143 -6.58 -7.62 2.86
N MET A 144 -6.11 -8.83 2.54
CA MET A 144 -4.78 -9.28 2.97
C MET A 144 -3.66 -8.31 2.54
N PRO A 145 -3.58 -7.84 1.28
CA PRO A 145 -2.45 -7.01 0.86
C PRO A 145 -2.35 -5.70 1.65
N VAL A 146 -3.46 -4.98 1.81
CA VAL A 146 -3.48 -3.72 2.56
C VAL A 146 -3.19 -3.93 4.04
N VAL A 147 -3.73 -5.00 4.65
CA VAL A 147 -3.49 -5.30 6.06
C VAL A 147 -2.03 -5.65 6.33
N SER A 148 -1.44 -6.51 5.49
CA SER A 148 -0.03 -6.91 5.66
C SER A 148 0.92 -5.73 5.46
N LEU A 149 0.69 -4.88 4.45
CA LEU A 149 1.48 -3.66 4.25
C LEU A 149 1.29 -2.65 5.39
N LEU A 150 0.10 -2.53 5.97
CA LEU A 150 -0.13 -1.68 7.15
C LEU A 150 0.63 -2.19 8.38
N ILE A 151 0.60 -3.50 8.63
CA ILE A 151 1.34 -4.13 9.73
C ILE A 151 2.84 -3.94 9.55
N ASP A 152 3.36 -4.21 8.35
CA ASP A 152 4.77 -4.00 8.01
C ASP A 152 5.16 -2.53 8.26
N TYR A 153 4.40 -1.58 7.73
CA TYR A 153 4.73 -0.16 7.88
C TYR A 153 4.72 0.33 9.33
N LEU A 154 3.70 -0.02 10.11
CA LEU A 154 3.53 0.52 11.46
C LEU A 154 4.39 -0.22 12.50
N VAL A 155 4.72 -1.50 12.28
CA VAL A 155 5.40 -2.33 13.29
C VAL A 155 6.87 -2.59 12.94
N PHE A 156 7.20 -2.84 11.68
CA PHE A 156 8.48 -3.43 11.27
C PHE A 156 9.32 -2.56 10.34
N MET A 157 8.76 -1.49 9.79
CA MET A 157 9.51 -0.59 8.91
C MET A 157 9.95 0.70 9.60
N PRO A 158 11.09 1.26 9.18
CA PRO A 158 11.39 2.66 9.46
C PRO A 158 10.42 3.56 8.70
N ARG A 159 10.32 4.81 9.16
CA ARG A 159 9.53 5.86 8.54
C ARG A 159 9.92 6.03 7.07
N TRP A 160 8.93 6.24 6.20
CA TRP A 160 9.20 6.55 4.80
C TRP A 160 10.03 7.82 4.64
N THR A 161 11.01 7.74 3.74
CA THR A 161 11.96 8.82 3.40
C THR A 161 11.66 9.47 2.06
N ILE A 162 10.72 8.93 1.27
CA ILE A 162 10.31 9.50 -0.02
C ILE A 162 9.76 10.92 0.20
N SER A 163 10.22 11.87 -0.62
CA SER A 163 9.75 13.26 -0.56
C SER A 163 8.33 13.39 -1.12
N ASP A 164 7.60 14.42 -0.70
CA ASP A 164 6.22 14.65 -1.16
C ASP A 164 6.17 14.85 -2.69
N ASN A 165 7.14 15.55 -3.27
CA ASN A 165 7.23 15.74 -4.72
C ASN A 165 7.49 14.42 -5.45
N THR A 166 8.34 13.56 -4.91
CA THR A 166 8.62 12.24 -5.49
C THR A 166 7.38 11.35 -5.41
N ALA A 167 6.68 11.35 -4.28
CA ALA A 167 5.43 10.60 -4.11
C ALA A 167 4.35 11.10 -5.07
N LEU A 168 4.17 12.42 -5.21
CA LEU A 168 3.24 13.01 -6.18
C LEU A 168 3.62 12.62 -7.61
N GLY A 169 4.92 12.66 -7.94
CA GLY A 169 5.43 12.22 -9.25
C GLY A 169 5.08 10.77 -9.55
N PHE A 170 5.25 9.86 -8.59
CA PHE A 170 4.82 8.46 -8.74
C PHE A 170 3.31 8.32 -8.91
N VAL A 171 2.50 9.07 -8.15
CA VAL A 171 1.04 9.05 -8.29
C VAL A 171 0.62 9.47 -9.70
N VAL A 172 1.17 10.57 -10.22
CA VAL A 172 0.90 11.04 -11.59
C VAL A 172 1.33 9.98 -12.61
N LEU A 173 2.57 9.49 -12.49
CA LEU A 173 3.12 8.48 -13.40
C LEU A 173 2.26 7.21 -13.45
N LEU A 174 1.89 6.65 -12.29
CA LEU A 174 1.11 5.41 -12.21
C LEU A 174 -0.33 5.60 -12.66
N THR A 175 -0.93 6.75 -12.36
CA THR A 175 -2.28 7.09 -12.84
C THR A 175 -2.30 7.21 -14.36
N THR A 176 -1.34 7.90 -14.95
CA THR A 176 -1.19 8.00 -16.41
C THR A 176 -0.87 6.65 -17.03
N PHE A 177 0.01 5.85 -16.42
CA PHE A 177 0.33 4.51 -16.89
C PHE A 177 -0.92 3.62 -16.94
N TYR A 178 -1.72 3.62 -15.87
CA TYR A 178 -2.95 2.84 -15.83
C TYR A 178 -3.98 3.33 -16.86
N TRP A 179 -4.11 4.65 -17.06
CA TRP A 179 -4.94 5.20 -18.12
C TRP A 179 -4.53 4.66 -19.50
N VAL A 180 -3.24 4.77 -19.84
CA VAL A 180 -2.71 4.29 -21.13
C VAL A 180 -2.87 2.78 -21.25
N LEU A 181 -2.68 2.02 -20.17
CA LEU A 181 -2.90 0.58 -20.18
C LEU A 181 -4.35 0.23 -20.53
N LEU A 182 -5.33 0.87 -19.90
CA LEU A 182 -6.74 0.64 -20.18
C LEU A 182 -7.11 1.00 -21.62
N ASP A 183 -6.62 2.14 -22.11
CA ASP A 183 -6.84 2.61 -23.48
C ASP A 183 -6.31 1.61 -24.53
N ASN A 184 -5.20 0.93 -24.24
CA ASN A 184 -4.64 -0.10 -25.13
C ASN A 184 -5.32 -1.47 -24.99
N LEU A 185 -5.89 -1.80 -23.83
CA LEU A 185 -6.51 -3.10 -23.59
C LEU A 185 -7.98 -3.14 -23.99
N ILE A 186 -8.72 -2.04 -23.82
CA ILE A 186 -10.17 -2.01 -23.93
C ILE A 186 -10.60 -1.47 -25.28
N ASP A 187 -11.17 -2.34 -26.10
CA ASP A 187 -11.79 -1.97 -27.37
C ASP A 187 -13.28 -1.66 -27.19
N VAL A 188 -13.59 -0.39 -26.87
CA VAL A 188 -14.97 0.05 -26.65
C VAL A 188 -15.79 0.02 -27.95
N GLU A 189 -15.16 0.20 -29.11
CA GLU A 189 -15.85 0.21 -30.41
C GLU A 189 -16.40 -1.18 -30.75
N ASN A 190 -15.71 -2.24 -30.32
CA ASN A 190 -16.12 -3.63 -30.51
C ASN A 190 -16.84 -4.24 -29.30
N GLY A 191 -17.40 -3.40 -28.41
CA GLY A 191 -18.25 -3.84 -27.30
C GLY A 191 -17.50 -4.21 -26.02
N GLY A 192 -16.20 -3.92 -25.96
CA GLY A 192 -15.41 -3.91 -24.73
C GLY A 192 -15.87 -2.82 -23.76
N SER A 193 -15.50 -2.97 -22.50
CA SER A 193 -15.92 -2.07 -21.43
C SER A 193 -14.86 -1.96 -20.35
N TYR A 194 -14.95 -0.90 -19.55
CA TYR A 194 -14.08 -0.73 -18.39
C TYR A 194 -14.41 -1.76 -17.31
N PRO A 195 -13.39 -2.22 -16.54
CA PRO A 195 -13.54 -3.28 -15.54
C PRO A 195 -14.49 -2.94 -14.38
N TYR A 196 -14.75 -1.65 -14.19
CA TYR A 196 -15.65 -1.15 -13.15
C TYR A 196 -16.69 -0.25 -13.79
N GLU A 197 -17.96 -0.46 -13.43
CA GLU A 197 -19.07 0.23 -14.08
C GLU A 197 -19.03 1.75 -13.87
N PHE A 198 -18.50 2.23 -12.73
CA PHE A 198 -18.29 3.66 -12.49
C PHE A 198 -17.30 4.34 -13.45
N LEU A 199 -16.52 3.57 -14.23
CA LEU A 199 -15.63 4.09 -15.28
C LEU A 199 -16.28 4.13 -16.66
N ASN A 200 -17.41 3.43 -16.86
CA ASN A 200 -18.20 3.41 -18.09
C ASN A 200 -19.08 4.67 -18.18
N VAL A 201 -18.44 5.84 -18.22
CA VAL A 201 -19.08 7.16 -18.33
C VAL A 201 -19.19 7.63 -19.78
N GLU A 202 -20.13 8.53 -20.05
CA GLU A 202 -20.42 9.03 -21.41
C GLU A 202 -19.25 9.82 -22.03
N LYS A 203 -18.52 10.59 -21.21
CA LYS A 203 -17.46 11.50 -21.68
C LYS A 203 -16.13 11.17 -21.01
N ASP A 204 -15.06 11.18 -21.80
CA ASP A 204 -13.71 10.99 -21.27
C ASP A 204 -13.32 12.03 -20.22
N SER A 205 -13.85 13.25 -20.30
CA SER A 205 -13.63 14.27 -19.27
C SER A 205 -14.14 13.87 -17.88
N GLN A 206 -15.24 13.10 -17.81
CA GLN A 206 -15.74 12.54 -16.55
C GLN A 206 -14.80 11.45 -16.04
N ARG A 207 -14.27 10.61 -16.93
CA ARG A 207 -13.32 9.55 -16.56
C ARG A 207 -12.00 10.15 -16.06
N ILE A 208 -11.51 11.20 -16.71
CA ILE A 208 -10.34 11.97 -16.28
C ILE A 208 -10.57 12.54 -14.87
N LEU A 209 -11.77 13.06 -14.59
CA LEU A 209 -12.11 13.55 -13.24
C LEU A 209 -12.05 12.43 -12.20
N VAL A 210 -12.57 11.23 -12.50
CA VAL A 210 -12.47 10.07 -11.61
C VAL A 210 -11.00 9.73 -11.32
N PHE A 211 -10.17 9.63 -12.36
CA PHE A 211 -8.74 9.35 -12.21
C PHE A 211 -8.03 10.43 -11.39
N ALA A 212 -8.34 11.71 -11.61
CA ALA A 212 -7.77 12.83 -10.86
C ALA A 212 -8.16 12.78 -9.38
N VAL A 213 -9.42 12.45 -9.07
CA VAL A 213 -9.89 12.28 -7.67
C VAL A 213 -9.18 11.10 -7.01
N VAL A 214 -9.10 9.95 -7.66
CA VAL A 214 -8.40 8.77 -7.13
C VAL A 214 -6.92 9.06 -6.89
N ALA A 215 -6.25 9.74 -7.82
CA ALA A 215 -4.86 10.18 -7.67
C ALA A 215 -4.69 11.12 -6.48
N ALA A 216 -5.59 12.10 -6.31
CA ALA A 216 -5.56 13.01 -5.16
C ALA A 216 -5.76 12.26 -3.83
N VAL A 217 -6.66 11.28 -3.78
CA VAL A 217 -6.87 10.42 -2.61
C VAL A 217 -5.63 9.57 -2.32
N ALA A 218 -4.98 9.01 -3.33
CA ALA A 218 -3.74 8.23 -3.16
C ALA A 218 -2.61 9.10 -2.58
N PHE A 219 -2.45 10.32 -3.07
CA PHE A 219 -1.46 11.25 -2.53
C PHE A 219 -1.80 11.71 -1.11
N ALA A 220 -3.07 12.02 -0.84
CA ALA A 220 -3.53 12.36 0.50
C ALA A 220 -3.33 11.20 1.49
N GLN A 221 -3.56 9.97 1.05
CA GLN A 221 -3.31 8.76 1.82
C GLN A 221 -1.83 8.63 2.19
N PHE A 222 -0.91 8.90 1.27
CA PHE A 222 0.53 8.90 1.55
C PHE A 222 0.89 9.90 2.66
N LEU A 223 0.41 11.14 2.56
CA LEU A 223 0.64 12.19 3.56
C LEU A 223 0.03 11.79 4.92
N PHE A 224 -1.19 11.27 4.90
CA PHE A 224 -1.90 10.80 6.07
C PHE A 224 -1.13 9.67 6.77
N MET A 225 -0.65 8.67 6.04
CA MET A 225 0.08 7.55 6.60
C MET A 225 1.42 7.95 7.21
N ARG A 226 2.13 8.95 6.66
CA ARG A 226 3.31 9.53 7.32
C ARG A 226 2.95 10.14 8.67
N ARG A 227 1.83 10.86 8.75
CA ARG A 227 1.35 11.46 10.00
C ARG A 227 0.90 10.40 11.01
N VAL A 228 0.23 9.34 10.56
CA VAL A 228 -0.13 8.19 11.40
C VAL A 228 1.12 7.53 11.95
N TYR A 229 2.14 7.30 11.12
CA TYR A 229 3.42 6.76 11.58
C TYR A 229 4.03 7.64 12.68
N ASP A 230 4.13 8.95 12.46
CA ASP A 230 4.69 9.89 13.44
C ASP A 230 3.92 9.86 14.77
N TRP A 231 2.60 9.69 14.71
CA TRP A 231 1.76 9.63 15.91
C TRP A 231 1.79 8.28 16.64
N VAL A 232 1.75 7.16 15.91
CA VAL A 232 1.73 5.79 16.49
C VAL A 232 3.14 5.36 16.87
N VAL A 233 4.06 5.43 15.91
CA VAL A 233 5.41 4.90 16.06
C VAL A 233 6.29 5.88 16.81
N GLY A 234 6.27 7.17 16.45
CA GLY A 234 7.11 8.17 17.13
C GLY A 234 6.88 8.20 18.64
N LYS A 235 5.61 8.18 19.07
CA LYS A 235 5.27 8.13 20.50
C LYS A 235 5.65 6.84 21.21
N THR A 236 5.60 5.70 20.51
CA THR A 236 5.96 4.41 21.12
C THR A 236 7.47 4.26 21.26
N GLU A 237 8.25 4.82 20.34
CA GLU A 237 9.71 4.89 20.45
C GLU A 237 10.13 5.84 21.59
N GLU A 238 9.58 7.05 21.65
CA GLU A 238 9.86 7.99 22.75
C GLU A 238 9.53 7.42 24.14
N ALA A 239 8.48 6.61 24.25
CA ALA A 239 8.11 5.96 25.50
C ALA A 239 9.09 4.83 25.87
N SER A 240 9.57 4.07 24.88
CA SER A 240 10.54 2.98 25.09
C SER A 240 11.88 3.55 25.55
N ASP A 241 12.37 4.60 24.90
CA ASP A 241 13.64 5.25 25.25
C ASP A 241 13.63 5.78 26.70
N LYS A 242 12.51 6.34 27.15
CA LYS A 242 12.35 6.80 28.55
C LYS A 242 12.40 5.66 29.56
N ILE A 243 11.83 4.50 29.22
CA ILE A 243 11.86 3.32 30.10
C ILE A 243 13.29 2.80 30.21
N ASP A 244 14.00 2.67 29.09
CA ASP A 244 15.38 2.22 29.05
C ASP A 244 16.28 3.17 29.88
N GLU A 245 16.12 4.48 29.74
CA GLU A 245 16.83 5.47 30.57
C GLU A 245 16.53 5.34 32.07
N GLU A 246 15.30 4.98 32.46
CA GLU A 246 14.94 4.78 33.88
C GLU A 246 15.49 3.47 34.44
N LEU A 247 15.58 2.41 33.62
CA LEU A 247 16.17 1.14 34.01
C LEU A 247 17.68 1.27 34.21
N ASP A 248 18.38 1.91 33.26
CA ASP A 248 19.82 2.17 33.36
C ASP A 248 20.16 2.98 34.62
N LYS A 249 19.33 3.97 34.98
CA LYS A 249 19.50 4.76 36.21
C LYS A 249 19.27 3.96 37.50
N LYS A 250 18.53 2.85 37.46
CA LYS A 250 18.26 1.99 38.62
C LYS A 250 19.30 0.89 38.80
N GLU A 251 20.04 0.55 37.74
CA GLU A 251 21.12 -0.44 37.77
C GLU A 251 22.49 0.17 38.13
N MET A 252 22.59 1.50 38.18
CA MET A 252 23.74 2.27 38.68
C MET A 252 23.66 2.57 40.19
#